data_AF-A0A524L9P5-F1
#
_entry.id   AF-A0A524L9P5-F1
#
_cell.length_a   1.000
_cell.length_b   1.000
_cell.length_c   1.000
_cell.angle_alpha   90.00
_cell.angle_beta   90.00
_cell.angle_gamma   90.00
#
_symmetry.space_group_name_H-M   'P 1'
#
loop_
_entity.id
_entity.type
_entity.pdbx_description
1 polymer ?
#
loop_
_entity_poly.entity_id
_entity_poly.type
_entity_poly.pdbx_seq_one_letter_code
_entity_poly.pdbx_strand_id
1 'polypeptide(L)'
;MVISVFNPEIKYSEPFEKTFFGRNFVKRQITVEVSGQIYSPLTSVVSQTINKSPRVVDEIAQGSIEDLERSAYRFTQGIKAGYSFWEKFYEPALAVTSVALIVYLFFTQRT
;
A
#
# COMPACT_ATOMS: atom_id res chain seq x y z
N MET A 1 -32.64 -14.03 0.64
CA MET A 1 -31.40 -13.70 -0.08
C MET A 1 -30.35 -13.40 0.98
N VAL A 2 -29.26 -14.17 1.04
CA VAL A 2 -28.17 -13.92 1.99
C VAL A 2 -26.96 -13.48 1.18
N ILE A 3 -26.51 -12.26 1.41
CA ILE A 3 -25.29 -11.71 0.80
C ILE A 3 -24.24 -11.63 1.90
N SER A 4 -23.15 -12.36 1.75
CA SER A 4 -22.00 -12.36 2.64
C SER A 4 -20.81 -11.74 1.90
N VAL A 5 -20.45 -10.51 2.28
CA VAL A 5 -19.23 -9.85 1.79
C VAL A 5 -18.07 -10.33 2.64
N PHE A 6 -17.05 -10.91 2.01
CA PHE A 6 -15.85 -11.42 2.67
C PHE A 6 -14.68 -10.43 2.53
N ASN A 7 -13.98 -10.26 3.66
CA ASN A 7 -12.69 -9.62 3.89
C ASN A 7 -12.03 -8.95 2.65
N PRO A 8 -12.14 -7.63 2.49
CA PRO A 8 -11.41 -6.96 1.42
C PRO A 8 -9.91 -6.97 1.73
N GLU A 9 -9.11 -7.27 0.71
CA GLU A 9 -7.66 -7.26 0.76
C GLU A 9 -7.14 -5.99 0.08
N ILE A 10 -6.36 -5.19 0.82
CA ILE A 10 -5.72 -3.98 0.30
C ILE A 10 -4.21 -4.20 0.24
N LYS A 11 -3.62 -4.01 -0.94
CA LYS A 11 -2.18 -4.10 -1.17
C LYS A 11 -1.65 -2.79 -1.71
N TYR A 12 -0.55 -2.32 -1.14
CA TYR A 12 0.19 -1.17 -1.64
C TYR A 12 1.44 -1.63 -2.37
N SER A 13 1.73 -1.05 -3.52
CA SER A 13 2.99 -1.27 -4.24
C SER A 13 4.14 -0.51 -3.60
N GLU A 14 5.35 -0.73 -4.11
CA GLU A 14 6.48 0.15 -3.83
C GLU A 14 6.18 1.59 -4.28
N PRO A 15 6.69 2.61 -3.55
CA PRO A 15 6.60 4.00 -3.97
C PRO A 15 7.32 4.22 -5.30
N PHE A 16 6.76 5.08 -6.15
CA PHE A 16 7.36 5.51 -7.39
C PHE A 16 7.25 7.02 -7.55
N GLU A 17 8.26 7.62 -8.16
CA GLU A 17 8.25 9.04 -8.51
C GLU A 17 7.52 9.24 -9.84
N LYS A 18 6.47 10.06 -9.83
CA LYS A 18 5.71 10.39 -11.05
C LYS A 18 6.27 11.64 -11.76
N THR A 19 7.16 12.40 -11.12
CA THR A 19 7.68 13.68 -11.65
C THR A 19 9.04 14.01 -11.03
N PHE A 20 9.89 14.70 -11.79
CA PHE A 20 11.26 15.13 -11.43
C PHE A 20 11.39 15.99 -10.16
N PHE A 21 10.27 16.36 -9.51
CA PHE A 21 10.19 17.19 -8.31
C PHE A 21 9.58 16.45 -7.11
N GLY A 22 9.91 15.15 -6.96
CA GLY A 22 9.89 14.47 -5.65
C GLY A 22 8.52 14.21 -5.03
N ARG A 23 7.45 14.04 -5.81
CA ARG A 23 6.17 13.53 -5.27
C ARG A 23 6.10 12.02 -5.47
N ASN A 24 6.22 11.30 -4.35
CA ASN A 24 6.10 9.86 -4.29
C ASN A 24 4.63 9.44 -4.34
N PHE A 25 4.31 8.56 -5.29
CA PHE A 25 3.02 7.92 -5.44
C PHE A 25 3.13 6.44 -5.14
N VAL A 26 2.02 5.83 -4.76
CA VAL A 26 1.90 4.40 -4.48
C VAL A 26 0.66 3.88 -5.19
N LYS A 27 0.76 2.70 -5.81
CA LYS A 27 -0.40 2.02 -6.38
C LYS A 27 -1.10 1.25 -5.26
N ARG A 28 -2.39 1.50 -5.09
CA ARG A 28 -3.25 0.78 -4.17
C ARG A 28 -4.13 -0.18 -4.96
N GLN A 29 -4.07 -1.45 -4.62
CA GLN A 29 -4.95 -2.47 -5.15
C GLN A 29 -5.94 -2.90 -4.07
N ILE A 30 -7.24 -2.79 -4.37
CA ILE A 30 -8.33 -3.24 -3.50
C ILE A 30 -9.00 -4.44 -4.18
N THR A 31 -9.00 -5.57 -3.46
CA THR A 31 -9.71 -6.79 -3.87
C THR A 31 -10.87 -7.00 -2.89
N VAL A 32 -12.11 -7.10 -3.39
CA VAL A 32 -13.29 -7.36 -2.55
C VAL A 32 -13.88 -8.70 -2.94
N GLU A 33 -14.08 -9.62 -2.00
CA GLU A 33 -14.75 -10.89 -2.27
C GLU A 33 -16.24 -10.80 -1.90
N VAL A 34 -17.11 -11.02 -2.88
CA VAL A 34 -18.56 -11.04 -2.68
C VAL A 34 -19.07 -12.44 -2.94
N SER A 35 -19.65 -13.06 -1.91
CA SER A 35 -20.35 -14.35 -2.02
C SER A 35 -21.81 -14.19 -1.60
N GLY A 36 -22.75 -14.61 -2.44
CA GLY A 36 -24.17 -14.54 -2.15
C GLY A 36 -24.91 -15.83 -2.52
N GLN A 37 -25.86 -16.22 -1.67
CA GLN A 37 -26.74 -17.37 -1.92
C GLN A 37 -28.19 -16.89 -2.05
N ILE A 38 -28.83 -17.31 -3.15
CA ILE A 38 -30.26 -17.06 -3.40
C ILE A 38 -31.02 -18.34 -3.05
N TYR A 39 -31.92 -18.23 -2.07
CA TYR A 39 -32.82 -19.32 -1.68
C TYR A 39 -34.18 -19.14 -2.37
N SER A 40 -34.68 -20.19 -3.00
CA SER A 40 -36.04 -20.22 -3.51
C SER A 40 -37.00 -20.69 -2.39
N PRO A 41 -38.06 -19.92 -2.07
CA PRO A 41 -38.99 -20.29 -0.99
C PRO A 41 -39.84 -21.53 -1.30
N LEU A 42 -39.87 -21.99 -2.56
CA LEU A 42 -40.70 -23.11 -3.01
C LEU A 42 -40.03 -24.48 -2.91
N THR A 43 -38.70 -24.54 -2.87
CA THR A 43 -37.96 -25.83 -2.92
C THR A 43 -36.93 -26.00 -1.82
N SER A 44 -36.66 -24.98 -0.98
CA SER A 44 -35.59 -25.03 0.04
C SER A 44 -34.19 -25.39 -0.50
N VAL A 45 -34.00 -25.28 -1.83
CA VAL A 45 -32.73 -25.52 -2.53
C VAL A 45 -32.06 -24.17 -2.82
N VAL A 46 -30.74 -24.10 -2.63
CA VAL A 46 -29.91 -22.96 -3.05
C VAL A 46 -29.95 -22.88 -4.56
N SER A 47 -30.57 -21.84 -5.11
CA SER A 47 -30.82 -21.71 -6.55
C SER A 47 -29.60 -21.20 -7.31
N GLN A 48 -28.73 -20.44 -6.66
CA GLN A 48 -27.53 -19.88 -7.27
C GLN A 48 -26.56 -19.35 -6.20
N THR A 49 -25.28 -19.67 -6.37
CA THR A 49 -24.18 -19.07 -5.62
C THR A 49 -23.46 -18.09 -6.54
N ILE A 50 -23.43 -16.82 -6.16
CA ILE A 50 -22.71 -15.77 -6.89
C ILE A 50 -21.42 -15.48 -6.14
N ASN A 51 -20.29 -15.83 -6.76
CA ASN A 51 -18.95 -15.46 -6.29
C ASN A 51 -18.34 -14.47 -7.28
N LYS A 52 -18.05 -13.25 -6.83
CA LYS A 52 -17.34 -12.24 -7.63
C LYS A 52 -16.23 -11.60 -6.82
N SER A 53 -15.08 -11.41 -7.44
CA SER A 53 -13.90 -10.78 -6.85
C SER A 53 -13.43 -9.58 -7.69
N PRO A 54 -14.18 -8.46 -7.71
CA PRO A 54 -13.74 -7.26 -8.39
C PRO A 54 -12.40 -6.74 -7.84
N ARG A 55 -11.52 -6.33 -8.75
CA ARG A 55 -10.22 -5.72 -8.46
C ARG A 55 -10.24 -4.27 -8.93
N VAL A 56 -9.95 -3.35 -8.02
CA VAL A 56 -9.81 -1.91 -8.30
C VAL A 56 -8.37 -1.49 -8.04
N VAL A 57 -7.79 -0.72 -8.96
CA VAL A 57 -6.40 -0.24 -8.86
C VAL A 57 -6.41 1.27 -9.01
N ASP A 58 -5.94 1.96 -7.97
CA ASP A 58 -5.85 3.41 -7.92
C ASP A 58 -4.40 3.86 -7.64
N GLU A 59 -4.09 5.10 -8.01
CA GLU A 59 -2.84 5.77 -7.64
C GLU A 59 -3.11 6.79 -6.53
N ILE A 60 -2.34 6.73 -5.44
CA ILE A 60 -2.47 7.65 -4.31
C ILE A 60 -1.12 8.26 -3.95
N ALA A 61 -1.12 9.48 -3.42
CA ALA A 61 0.09 10.09 -2.89
C ALA A 61 0.55 9.34 -1.62
N GLN A 62 1.86 9.12 -1.47
CA GLN A 62 2.42 8.37 -0.33
C GLN A 62 2.03 9.00 1.02
N GLY A 63 1.98 10.34 1.09
CA GLY A 63 1.58 11.07 2.30
C GLY A 63 0.13 10.84 2.73
N SER A 64 -0.77 10.47 1.81
CA SER A 64 -2.18 10.20 2.10
C SER A 64 -2.44 8.78 2.60
N ILE A 65 -1.44 7.91 2.58
CA ILE A 65 -1.57 6.51 3.04
C ILE A 65 -1.86 6.48 4.54
N GLU A 66 -1.21 7.34 5.32
CA GLU A 66 -1.33 7.34 6.76
C GLU A 66 -2.73 7.76 7.23
N ASP A 67 -3.35 8.70 6.51
CA ASP A 67 -4.75 9.10 6.74
C ASP A 67 -5.74 7.99 6.40
N LEU A 68 -5.48 7.22 5.33
CA LEU A 68 -6.30 6.08 4.92
C LEU A 68 -6.21 4.91 5.90
N GLU A 69 -5.03 4.66 6.46
CA GLU A 69 -4.77 3.60 7.45
C GLU A 69 -5.30 3.95 8.86
N ARG A 70 -5.45 5.25 9.17
CA ARG A 70 -6.03 5.74 10.43
C ARG A 70 -7.54 5.52 10.55
N SER A 71 -8.20 5.10 9.47
CA SER A 71 -9.63 4.76 9.51
C SER A 71 -9.91 3.64 10.53
N ALA A 72 -10.99 3.80 11.29
CA ALA A 72 -11.41 2.83 12.31
C ALA A 72 -11.83 1.47 11.74
N TYR A 73 -12.00 1.39 10.43
CA TYR A 73 -12.45 0.22 9.73
C TYR A 73 -11.27 -0.69 9.36
N ARG A 74 -11.18 -1.89 9.95
CA ARG A 74 -10.12 -2.87 9.60
C ARG A 74 -10.07 -3.23 8.12
N PHE A 75 -11.17 -3.05 7.41
CA PHE A 75 -11.28 -3.32 5.98
C PHE A 75 -10.61 -2.25 5.10
N THR A 76 -10.19 -1.12 5.67
CA THR A 76 -9.44 -0.05 4.97
C THR A 76 -7.94 -0.14 5.21
N GLN A 77 -7.49 -1.08 6.05
CA GLN A 77 -6.09 -1.27 6.39
C GLN A 77 -5.47 -2.26 5.41
N GLY A 78 -4.36 -1.88 4.79
CA GLY A 78 -3.65 -2.70 3.81
C GLY A 78 -2.24 -3.06 4.21
N ILE A 79 -1.69 -4.06 3.52
CA ILE A 79 -0.31 -4.47 3.69
C ILE A 79 0.56 -3.49 2.89
N LYS A 80 1.35 -2.66 3.59
CA LYS A 80 2.35 -1.80 2.96
C LYS A 80 3.50 -2.65 2.42
N ALA A 81 3.89 -2.43 1.16
CA ALA A 81 5.17 -2.94 0.69
C ALA A 81 6.30 -2.35 1.55
N GLY A 82 7.24 -3.20 1.97
CA GLY A 82 8.38 -2.76 2.76
C GLY A 82 9.21 -1.72 2.00
N TYR A 83 9.78 -0.77 2.73
CA TYR A 83 10.71 0.22 2.19
C TYR A 83 11.77 -0.45 1.31
N SER A 84 12.08 0.19 0.17
CA SER A 84 13.10 -0.32 -0.75
C SER A 84 14.45 -0.41 -0.02
N PHE A 85 15.21 -1.49 -0.24
CA PHE A 85 16.52 -1.69 0.37
C PHE A 85 17.47 -0.50 0.16
N TRP A 86 17.27 0.25 -0.92
CA TRP A 86 17.98 1.49 -1.21
C TRP A 86 17.80 2.56 -0.14
N GLU A 87 16.55 2.89 0.23
CA GLU A 87 16.25 3.90 1.25
C GLU A 87 16.79 3.47 2.62
N LYS A 88 16.67 2.18 2.95
CA LYS A 88 17.08 1.67 4.27
C LYS A 88 18.60 1.70 4.51
N PHE A 89 19.41 1.50 3.47
CA PHE A 89 20.86 1.34 3.63
C PHE A 89 21.68 2.43 2.94
N TYR A 90 21.33 2.84 1.72
CA TYR A 90 22.13 3.81 0.97
C TYR A 90 21.93 5.24 1.47
N GLU A 91 20.71 5.62 1.81
CA GLU A 91 20.40 6.96 2.32
C GLU A 91 21.19 7.29 3.60
N PRO A 92 21.17 6.45 4.67
CA PRO A 92 21.98 6.71 5.85
C PRO A 92 23.49 6.58 5.58
N ALA A 93 23.93 5.65 4.72
CA ALA A 93 25.35 5.52 4.40
C ALA A 93 25.90 6.76 3.67
N LEU A 94 25.15 7.30 2.72
CA LEU A 94 25.51 8.55 2.02
C LEU A 94 25.55 9.74 2.97
N ALA A 95 24.61 9.85 3.91
CA ALA A 95 24.62 10.91 4.91
C ALA A 95 25.88 10.85 5.78
N VAL A 96 26.21 9.67 6.33
CA VAL A 96 27.38 9.48 7.21
C VAL A 96 28.68 9.71 6.46
N THR A 97 28.81 9.15 5.26
CA THR A 97 30.03 9.31 4.44
C THR A 97 30.24 10.76 4.01
N SER A 98 29.15 11.47 3.65
CA SER A 98 29.23 12.89 3.29
C SER A 98 29.72 13.74 4.46
N VAL A 99 29.16 13.54 5.66
CA VAL A 99 29.59 14.25 6.87
C VAL A 99 31.06 13.95 7.19
N ALA A 100 31.47 12.69 7.12
CA ALA A 100 32.85 12.30 7.35
C ALA A 100 33.82 12.97 6.35
N LEU A 101 33.45 13.02 5.07
CA LEU A 101 34.22 13.69 4.02
C LEU A 101 34.34 15.20 4.26
N ILE A 102 33.25 15.86 4.63
CA ILE A 102 33.23 17.28 4.95
C ILE A 102 34.18 17.57 6.10
N VAL A 103 34.10 16.78 7.19
CA VAL A 103 35.00 16.92 8.35
C VAL A 103 36.45 16.70 7.93
N TYR A 104 36.74 15.64 7.18
CA TYR A 104 38.08 15.34 6.70
C TYR A 104 38.66 16.49 5.88
N LEU A 105 37.93 16.98 4.87
CA LEU A 105 38.33 18.10 4.03
C LEU A 105 38.58 19.38 4.83
N PHE A 106 37.74 19.66 5.83
CA PHE A 106 37.92 20.81 6.72
C PHE A 106 39.24 20.77 7.49
N PHE A 107 39.64 19.59 7.97
CA PHE A 107 40.91 19.44 8.67
C PHE A 107 42.09 19.45 7.69
N THR A 108 41.96 18.84 6.51
CA THR A 108 43.03 18.84 5.50
C THR A 108 43.32 20.24 4.97
N GLN A 109 42.32 21.09 4.70
CA GLN A 109 42.55 22.45 4.23
C GLN A 109 43.18 23.39 5.27
N ARG A 110 43.08 23.04 6.55
CA ARG A 110 43.56 23.88 7.66
C ARG A 110 45.00 23.54 8.08
N THR A 111 45.60 22.49 7.51
CA THR A 111 46.99 22.07 7.75
C THR A 111 47.87 22.51 6.59
#